data_AF-A0A6G8CQJ8-F1
#
_entry.id   AF-A0A6G8CQJ8-F1
#
_cell.length_a   1.000
_cell.length_b   1.000
_cell.length_c   1.000
_cell.angle_alpha   90.00
_cell.angle_beta   90.00
_cell.angle_gamma   90.00
#
_symmetry.space_group_name_H-M   'P 1'
#
loop_
_entity.id
_entity.type
_entity.pdbx_description
1 polymer ?
#
loop_
_entity_poly.entity_id
_entity_poly.type
_entity_poly.pdbx_seq_one_letter_code
_entity_poly.pdbx_strand_id
1 'polypeptide(L)'
;MSAKTFSRDFAQGQTKKLRRMRQPLVMQLPPPSPRNHVARAMVLRASSGGAGKHIRSQGAQRRADKVELRRQTAASGGFKHWE
;
A
#
# COMPACT_ATOMS: atom_id res chain seq x y z
N MET A 1 -52.53 -6.65 0.80
CA MET A 1 -51.63 -7.80 0.53
C MET A 1 -50.60 -7.36 -0.50
N SER A 2 -49.31 -7.36 -0.18
CA SER A 2 -48.26 -7.00 -1.14
C SER A 2 -47.89 -8.22 -1.99
N ALA A 3 -48.06 -8.12 -3.30
CA ALA A 3 -47.72 -9.20 -4.22
C ALA A 3 -46.20 -9.29 -4.33
N LYS A 4 -45.63 -10.44 -3.95
CA LYS A 4 -44.23 -10.77 -4.25
C LYS A 4 -44.12 -11.04 -5.74
N THR A 5 -43.80 -10.03 -6.54
CA THR A 5 -43.57 -10.20 -7.98
C THR A 5 -42.31 -11.02 -8.19
N PHE A 6 -42.48 -12.28 -8.60
CA PHE A 6 -41.37 -13.14 -8.95
C PHE A 6 -40.78 -12.72 -10.30
N SER A 7 -39.46 -12.71 -10.41
CA SER A 7 -38.79 -12.37 -11.67
C SER A 7 -39.00 -13.48 -12.71
N ARG A 8 -38.94 -13.12 -14.00
CA ARG A 8 -39.05 -14.05 -15.11
C ARG A 8 -38.02 -15.20 -15.05
N ASP A 9 -36.82 -14.91 -14.55
CA ASP A 9 -35.77 -15.92 -14.35
C ASP A 9 -36.13 -16.96 -13.28
N PHE A 10 -36.98 -16.61 -12.30
CA PHE A 10 -37.47 -17.55 -11.27
C PHE A 10 -38.48 -18.53 -11.90
N ALA A 11 -39.40 -18.02 -12.72
CA ALA A 11 -40.36 -18.84 -13.44
C ALA A 11 -39.70 -19.80 -14.44
N GLN A 12 -38.54 -19.42 -15.00
CA GLN A 12 -37.76 -20.23 -15.93
C GLN A 12 -36.77 -21.21 -15.23
N GLY A 13 -36.82 -21.32 -13.90
CA GLY A 13 -35.97 -22.25 -13.13
C GLY A 13 -34.48 -21.86 -13.09
N GLN A 14 -34.12 -20.64 -13.51
CA GLN A 14 -32.74 -20.16 -13.59
C GLN A 14 -32.23 -19.66 -12.24
N THR A 15 -32.31 -20.51 -11.21
CA THR A 15 -31.97 -20.19 -9.81
C THR A 15 -30.52 -19.73 -9.64
N LYS A 16 -29.58 -20.27 -10.43
CA LYS A 16 -28.16 -19.88 -10.39
C LYS A 16 -27.95 -18.42 -10.82
N LYS A 17 -28.72 -17.93 -11.80
CA LYS A 17 -28.65 -16.53 -12.27
C LYS A 17 -29.15 -15.56 -11.20
N LEU A 18 -30.25 -15.90 -10.54
CA LEU A 18 -30.77 -15.17 -9.37
C LEU A 18 -29.79 -15.14 -8.19
N ARG A 19 -29.09 -16.25 -7.93
CA ARG A 19 -28.05 -16.32 -6.88
C ARG A 19 -26.82 -15.46 -7.19
N ARG A 20 -26.43 -15.36 -8.47
CA ARG A 20 -25.35 -14.46 -8.91
C ARG A 20 -25.72 -12.99 -8.75
N MET A 21 -26.99 -12.64 -8.95
CA MET A 21 -27.49 -11.29 -8.70
C MET A 21 -27.59 -10.97 -7.20
N ARG A 22 -27.84 -11.98 -6.36
CA ARG A 22 -27.83 -11.90 -4.89
C ARG A 22 -26.44 -12.07 -4.27
N GLN A 23 -25.36 -11.84 -5.02
CA GLN A 23 -24.04 -11.74 -4.39
C GLN A 23 -24.12 -10.65 -3.32
N PRO A 24 -23.84 -10.96 -2.04
CA PRO A 24 -23.67 -9.90 -1.07
C PRO A 24 -22.50 -9.08 -1.58
N LEU A 25 -22.74 -7.83 -1.93
CA LEU A 25 -21.70 -6.83 -2.06
C LEU A 25 -21.04 -6.78 -0.68
N VAL A 26 -20.01 -7.62 -0.49
CA VAL A 26 -19.22 -7.60 0.74
C VAL A 26 -18.54 -6.25 0.71
N MET A 27 -19.10 -5.32 1.48
CA MET A 27 -18.53 -4.00 1.67
C MET A 27 -17.14 -4.21 2.27
N GLN A 28 -16.11 -4.07 1.43
CA GLN A 28 -14.73 -4.10 1.90
C GLN A 28 -14.47 -2.80 2.65
N LEU A 29 -14.77 -2.82 3.95
CA LEU A 29 -14.39 -1.72 4.81
C LEU A 29 -12.86 -1.72 4.95
N PRO A 30 -12.21 -0.54 4.87
CA PRO A 30 -10.82 -0.45 5.26
C PRO A 30 -10.68 -0.94 6.71
N PRO A 31 -9.57 -1.61 7.05
CA PRO A 31 -9.35 -2.12 8.39
C PRO A 31 -9.42 -0.99 9.41
N PRO A 32 -9.94 -1.26 10.63
CA PRO A 32 -10.07 -0.23 11.66
C PRO A 32 -8.71 0.37 12.01
N SER A 33 -8.70 1.68 12.31
CA SER A 33 -7.48 2.35 12.75
C SER A 33 -6.86 1.63 13.95
N PRO A 34 -5.53 1.48 14.01
CA PRO A 34 -4.87 0.86 15.16
C PRO A 34 -5.25 1.59 16.46
N ARG A 35 -5.62 0.82 17.49
CA ARG A 35 -5.91 1.35 18.84
C ARG A 35 -4.65 1.87 19.54
N ASN A 36 -3.49 1.30 19.18
CA ASN A 36 -2.20 1.72 19.69
C ASN A 36 -1.75 3.04 19.02
N HIS A 37 -1.49 4.06 19.83
CA HIS A 37 -1.05 5.38 19.37
C HIS A 37 0.25 5.33 18.56
N VAL A 38 1.19 4.45 18.94
CA VAL A 38 2.47 4.27 18.22
C VAL A 38 2.22 3.67 16.83
N ALA A 39 1.40 2.62 16.75
CA ALA A 39 1.03 2.02 15.46
C ALA A 39 0.27 3.03 14.58
N ARG A 40 -0.63 3.82 15.17
CA ARG A 40 -1.34 4.90 14.47
C ARG A 40 -0.37 5.96 13.94
N ALA A 41 0.61 6.38 14.73
CA ALA A 41 1.64 7.32 14.31
C ALA A 41 2.52 6.75 13.19
N MET A 42 2.85 5.46 13.21
CA MET A 42 3.59 4.80 12.12
C MET A 42 2.78 4.75 10.82
N VAL A 43 1.49 4.41 10.89
CA VAL A 43 0.60 4.41 9.71
C VAL A 43 0.44 5.82 9.14
N LEU A 44 0.22 6.83 9.99
CA LEU A 44 0.13 8.23 9.57
C LEU A 44 1.46 8.73 8.98
N ARG A 45 2.59 8.32 9.55
CA ARG A 45 3.92 8.61 9.01
C ARG A 45 4.10 7.99 7.61
N ALA A 46 3.64 6.76 7.40
CA ALA A 46 3.71 6.08 6.12
C ALA A 46 2.75 6.71 5.09
N SER A 47 1.54 7.09 5.48
CA SER A 47 0.52 7.64 4.57
C SER A 47 0.73 9.12 4.24
N SER A 48 1.24 9.92 5.19
CA SER A 48 1.38 11.37 5.01
C SER A 48 2.46 11.78 4.03
N GLY A 49 3.34 10.87 3.60
CA GLY A 49 4.40 11.12 2.60
C GLY A 49 5.42 12.23 2.95
N GLY A 50 5.18 13.01 4.01
CA GLY A 50 5.97 14.14 4.47
C GLY A 50 7.14 13.73 5.34
N ALA A 51 7.04 12.59 6.01
CA ALA A 51 8.17 12.01 6.73
C ALA A 51 9.22 11.51 5.72
N GLY A 52 10.37 12.17 5.70
CA GLY A 52 11.47 11.81 4.80
C GLY A 52 11.30 12.30 3.36
N LYS A 53 10.42 13.27 3.07
CA LYS A 53 10.41 13.94 1.74
C LYS A 53 11.77 14.58 1.44
N HIS A 54 12.46 15.09 2.47
CA HIS A 54 13.84 15.57 2.37
C HIS A 54 14.87 14.43 2.22
N ILE A 55 14.63 13.25 2.81
CA ILE A 55 15.46 12.04 2.65
C ILE A 55 15.37 11.52 1.20
N ARG A 56 14.20 11.63 0.57
CA ARG A 56 13.94 11.22 -0.82
C ARG A 56 14.24 12.31 -1.87
N SER A 57 14.81 13.44 -1.45
CA SER A 57 15.23 14.47 -2.40
C SER A 57 16.45 13.98 -3.19
N GLN A 58 16.50 14.29 -4.49
CA GLN A 58 17.63 13.90 -5.35
C GLN A 58 18.98 14.37 -4.77
N GLY A 59 19.01 15.53 -4.09
CA GLY A 59 20.20 16.02 -3.40
C GLY A 59 20.57 15.22 -2.14
N ALA A 60 19.61 14.70 -1.38
CA ALA A 60 19.88 13.80 -0.25
C ALA A 60 20.42 12.45 -0.72
N GLN A 61 19.86 11.89 -1.79
CA GLN A 61 20.37 10.67 -2.42
C GLN A 61 21.83 10.84 -2.86
N ARG A 62 22.15 11.92 -3.60
CA ARG A 62 23.52 12.22 -4.03
C ARG A 62 24.52 12.35 -2.86
N ARG A 63 24.08 12.87 -1.71
CA ARG A 63 24.93 12.97 -0.51
C ARG A 63 25.14 11.59 0.13
N ALA A 64 24.10 10.76 0.20
CA ALA A 64 24.21 9.39 0.67
C ALA A 64 25.17 8.58 -0.23
N ASP A 65 24.98 8.63 -1.56
CA ASP A 65 25.82 7.95 -2.53
C ASP A 65 27.29 8.39 -2.41
N LYS A 66 27.54 9.69 -2.22
CA LYS A 66 28.91 10.22 -2.03
C LYS A 66 29.55 9.71 -0.74
N VAL A 67 28.79 9.65 0.36
CA VAL A 67 29.28 9.16 1.65
C VAL A 67 29.58 7.66 1.56
N GLU A 68 28.70 6.90 0.92
CA GLU A 68 28.89 5.46 0.71
C GLU A 68 30.09 5.18 -0.20
N LEU A 69 30.23 5.90 -1.31
CA LEU A 69 31.41 5.84 -2.17
C LEU A 69 32.69 6.14 -1.38
N ARG A 70 32.70 7.21 -0.58
CA ARG A 70 33.85 7.55 0.28
C ARG A 70 34.18 6.44 1.27
N ARG A 71 33.16 5.85 1.90
CA ARG A 71 33.35 4.72 2.83
C ARG A 71 33.94 3.50 2.12
N GLN A 72 33.43 3.17 0.94
CA GLN A 72 33.96 2.06 0.13
C GLN A 72 35.41 2.33 -0.28
N THR A 73 35.74 3.54 -0.74
CA THR A 73 37.12 3.91 -1.10
C THR A 73 38.07 3.95 0.10
N ALA A 74 37.57 4.33 1.28
CA ALA A 74 38.37 4.33 2.50
C ALA A 74 38.60 2.91 3.01
N ALA A 75 37.57 2.06 2.96
CA ALA A 75 37.64 0.66 3.35
C ALA A 75 38.49 -0.17 2.38
N SER A 76 38.48 0.14 1.09
CA SER A 76 39.27 -0.55 0.07
C SER A 76 40.74 -0.09 0.03
N GLY A 77 41.19 0.75 0.97
CA GLY A 77 42.55 1.29 0.97
C GLY A 77 42.82 2.17 -0.26
N GLY A 78 42.16 3.33 -0.30
CA GLY A 78 42.10 4.23 -1.45
C GLY A 78 43.36 4.31 -2.31
N PHE A 79 43.18 4.09 -3.62
CA PHE A 79 44.11 4.38 -4.72
C PHE A 79 45.61 4.39 -4.35
N LYS A 80 46.12 3.29 -3.81
CA LYS A 80 47.57 3.07 -3.65
C LYS A 80 48.26 2.65 -4.96
N HIS A 81 47.67 2.91 -6.12
CA HIS A 81 48.15 2.38 -7.41
C HIS A 81 47.93 3.39 -8.55
N TRP A 82 48.59 4.53 -8.47
CA TRP A 82 48.82 5.44 -9.61
C TRP A 82 50.27 5.93 -9.59
N GLU A 83 51.20 4.98 -9.63
CA GLU A 83 52.54 5.15 -10.20
C GLU A 83 52.67 4.20 -11.39
#